data_AF-A0A3B3DBQ6-F1
#
_entry.id   AF-A0A3B3DBQ6-F1
#
_cell.length_a   1.000
_cell.length_b   1.000
_cell.length_c   1.000
_cell.angle_alpha   90.00
_cell.angle_beta   90.00
_cell.angle_gamma   90.00
#
_symmetry.space_group_name_H-M   'P 1'
#
loop_
_entity.id
_entity.type
_entity.pdbx_description
1 polymer ?
#
loop_
_entity_poly.entity_id
_entity_poly.type
_entity_poly.pdbx_seq_one_letter_code
_entity_poly.pdbx_strand_id
1 'polypeptide(L)'
;MVCEVFTSVHSALILPFQRGNPNDRIITHYYYPTWPDQGVPDPSSLCMFTEHVRQHLEVIPRLGPAVVHCSAGVGRSGTFVTLLWLMQLCMRGIQPNIKAAVEDLRLHRMYMVQTPVGQYSHHSLPFINE
;
A
#
# COMPACT_ATOMS: atom_id res chain seq x y z
N MET A 1 -7.55 15.94 -0.27
CA MET A 1 -7.46 15.26 1.03
C MET A 1 -6.62 14.00 0.86
N VAL A 2 -5.43 14.00 1.47
CA VAL A 2 -4.28 13.17 1.03
C VAL A 2 -4.37 11.67 1.34
N CYS A 3 -3.59 10.86 0.62
CA CYS A 3 -3.26 9.49 1.01
C CYS A 3 -1.78 9.44 1.39
N GLU A 4 -1.52 9.12 2.65
CA GLU A 4 -0.20 9.18 3.27
C GLU A 4 0.12 7.80 3.85
N VAL A 5 1.28 7.28 3.45
CA VAL A 5 1.75 5.92 3.72
C VAL A 5 3.03 6.04 4.54
N PHE A 6 2.92 5.96 5.86
CA PHE A 6 4.09 5.86 6.72
C PHE A 6 4.63 4.44 6.64
N THR A 7 5.77 4.25 5.97
CA THR A 7 6.49 2.98 6.12
C THR A 7 7.22 2.95 7.46
N SER A 8 7.40 1.74 7.98
CA SER A 8 7.62 1.53 9.41
C SER A 8 8.88 2.20 9.97
N VAL A 9 8.83 2.41 11.29
CA VAL A 9 9.99 2.75 12.12
C VAL A 9 11.09 1.69 11.98
N HIS A 10 12.29 2.12 11.59
CA HIS A 10 13.49 1.29 11.60
C HIS A 10 14.40 1.64 12.78
N SER A 11 14.91 0.61 13.46
CA SER A 11 16.16 0.76 14.21
C SER A 11 17.31 0.88 13.22
N ALA A 12 18.03 2.01 13.24
CA ALA A 12 19.08 2.27 12.27
C ALA A 12 20.27 1.28 12.43
N LEU A 13 20.69 0.64 11.33
CA LEU A 13 21.83 -0.28 11.30
C LEU A 13 22.71 -0.13 10.04
N ILE A 14 22.81 1.11 9.54
CA ILE A 14 23.61 1.60 8.39
C ILE A 14 23.91 3.09 8.72
N LEU A 15 25.12 3.68 8.68
CA LEU A 15 26.53 3.23 8.50
C LEU A 15 27.44 4.16 9.37
N PRO A 16 28.78 3.98 9.51
CA PRO A 16 29.53 4.54 10.64
C PRO A 16 29.96 6.01 10.50
N PHE A 17 29.20 6.96 11.08
CA PHE A 17 29.76 8.20 11.63
C PHE A 17 28.92 8.83 12.77
N GLN A 18 29.35 8.56 14.01
CA GLN A 18 29.32 9.44 15.20
C GLN A 18 28.03 10.21 15.60
N ARG A 19 27.53 9.91 16.81
CA ARG A 19 26.53 10.67 17.63
C ARG A 19 25.05 10.62 17.21
N GLY A 20 24.48 9.42 17.04
CA GLY A 20 23.05 9.18 17.26
C GLY A 20 22.79 8.62 18.67
N ASN A 21 21.62 8.89 19.26
CA ASN A 21 21.12 8.16 20.43
C ASN A 21 20.80 6.72 19.98
N PRO A 22 21.14 5.66 20.75
CA PRO A 22 20.82 4.28 20.39
C PRO A 22 19.31 3.98 20.24
N ASN A 23 18.44 4.91 20.63
CA ASN A 23 16.98 4.85 20.42
C ASN A 23 16.48 5.59 19.18
N ASP A 24 17.35 6.28 18.42
CA ASP A 24 16.96 7.01 17.23
C ASP A 24 16.46 6.06 16.13
N ARG A 25 15.42 6.50 15.41
CA ARG A 25 14.74 5.69 14.40
C ARG A 25 14.61 6.46 13.10
N ILE A 26 14.85 5.76 11.99
CA ILE A 26 14.60 6.29 10.65
C ILE A 26 13.16 5.94 10.28
N ILE A 27 12.39 6.96 9.90
CA ILE A 27 11.02 6.83 9.42
C ILE A 27 11.00 7.30 7.97
N THR A 28 10.56 6.43 7.06
CA THR A 28 10.36 6.79 5.65
C THR A 28 8.88 7.04 5.42
N HIS A 29 8.54 8.23 4.95
CA HIS A 29 7.16 8.62 4.65
C HIS A 29 6.93 8.69 3.14
N TYR A 30 5.93 7.96 2.65
CA TYR A 30 5.51 7.94 1.26
C TYR A 30 4.21 8.71 1.07
N TYR A 31 4.26 9.73 0.24
CA TYR A 31 3.13 10.59 -0.05
C TYR A 31 2.65 10.38 -1.48
N TYR A 32 1.33 10.16 -1.67
CA TYR A 32 0.72 10.02 -2.97
C TYR A 32 -0.22 11.22 -3.27
N PRO A 33 0.30 12.30 -3.89
CA PRO A 33 -0.44 13.56 -4.10
C PRO A 33 -1.55 13.46 -5.14
N THR A 34 -1.44 12.55 -6.12
CA THR A 34 -2.26 12.53 -7.35
C THR A 34 -3.62 11.85 -7.18
N TRP A 35 -4.03 11.47 -5.97
CA TRP A 35 -5.36 10.91 -5.74
C TRP A 35 -6.43 12.01 -5.68
N PRO A 36 -7.33 12.12 -6.69
CA PRO A 36 -8.28 13.23 -6.79
C PRO A 36 -9.27 13.22 -5.62
N ASP A 37 -9.83 14.37 -5.27
CA ASP A 37 -10.81 14.46 -4.17
C ASP A 37 -12.12 13.73 -4.46
N GLN A 38 -12.48 13.59 -5.74
CA GLN A 38 -13.59 12.77 -6.22
C GLN A 38 -13.05 11.69 -7.17
N GLY A 39 -13.50 10.46 -7.03
CA GLY A 39 -13.12 9.33 -7.89
C GLY A 39 -11.85 8.59 -7.47
N VAL A 40 -11.13 8.08 -8.46
CA VAL A 40 -9.97 7.18 -8.33
C VAL A 40 -8.75 7.78 -9.03
N PRO A 41 -7.51 7.45 -8.62
CA PRO A 41 -6.32 7.87 -9.34
C PRO A 41 -6.19 7.13 -10.66
N ASP A 42 -5.30 7.61 -11.53
CA ASP A 42 -4.82 6.83 -12.66
C ASP A 42 -4.23 5.48 -12.17
N PRO A 43 -4.63 4.33 -12.74
CA PRO A 43 -4.15 3.02 -12.30
C PRO A 43 -2.65 2.82 -12.46
N SER A 44 -2.02 3.40 -13.49
CA SER A 44 -0.60 3.21 -13.77
C SER A 44 0.27 3.84 -12.70
N SER A 45 0.01 5.11 -12.37
CA SER A 45 0.69 5.86 -11.32
C SER A 45 0.47 5.28 -9.93
N LEU A 46 -0.73 4.78 -9.62
CA LEU A 46 -0.98 4.07 -8.35
C LEU A 46 -0.18 2.76 -8.29
N CYS A 47 -0.16 1.96 -9.36
CA CYS A 47 0.62 0.74 -9.43
C CYS A 47 2.13 0.99 -9.30
N MET A 48 2.69 1.99 -9.99
CA MET A 48 4.10 2.36 -9.85
C MET A 48 4.45 2.80 -8.42
N PHE A 49 3.59 3.59 -7.78
CA PHE A 49 3.77 3.99 -6.39
C PHE A 49 3.72 2.78 -5.43
N THR A 50 2.73 1.90 -5.58
CA THR A 50 2.61 0.70 -4.73
C THR A 50 3.76 -0.27 -4.94
N GLU A 51 4.25 -0.45 -6.16
CA GLU A 51 5.41 -1.27 -6.48
C GLU A 51 6.70 -0.69 -5.86
N HIS A 52 6.90 0.62 -5.95
CA HIS A 52 8.04 1.30 -5.32
C HIS A 52 8.03 1.11 -3.79
N VAL A 53 6.86 1.24 -3.15
CA VAL A 53 6.70 0.96 -1.72
C VAL A 53 6.95 -0.52 -1.42
N ARG A 54 6.41 -1.46 -2.23
CA ARG A 54 6.61 -2.91 -2.06
C ARG A 54 8.10 -3.28 -2.06
N GLN A 55 8.85 -2.81 -3.05
CA GLN A 55 10.29 -3.03 -3.16
C GLN A 55 11.04 -2.52 -1.93
N HIS A 56 10.71 -1.31 -1.46
CA HIS A 56 11.33 -0.74 -0.25
C HIS A 56 10.97 -1.52 1.03
N LEU A 57 9.75 -2.06 1.15
CA LEU A 57 9.34 -2.91 2.27
C LEU A 57 10.09 -4.26 2.29
N GLU A 58 10.51 -4.77 1.13
CA GLU A 58 11.21 -6.07 1.02
C GLU A 58 12.71 -5.98 1.31
N VAL A 59 13.36 -4.86 0.99
CA VAL A 59 14.82 -4.71 1.17
C VAL A 59 15.25 -4.40 2.60
N ILE A 60 14.34 -4.00 3.51
CA ILE A 60 14.74 -3.55 4.85
C ILE A 60 14.53 -4.65 5.91
N PRO A 61 15.61 -5.17 6.53
CA PRO A 61 15.50 -6.17 7.57
C PRO A 61 14.85 -5.59 8.83
N ARG A 62 13.97 -6.38 9.47
CA ARG A 62 13.28 -6.06 10.73
C ARG A 62 12.35 -4.83 10.66
N LEU A 63 11.83 -4.50 9.47
CA LEU A 63 10.72 -3.59 9.29
C LEU A 63 9.53 -4.00 10.20
N GLY A 64 9.01 -3.08 11.00
CA GLY A 64 7.77 -3.25 11.75
C GLY A 64 6.51 -3.10 10.89
N PRO A 65 5.31 -2.99 11.49
CA PRO A 65 4.09 -2.71 10.71
C PRO A 65 4.19 -1.33 10.03
N ALA A 66 3.84 -1.26 8.74
CA ALA A 66 3.62 0.00 8.04
C ALA A 66 2.26 0.60 8.46
N VAL A 67 2.17 1.93 8.57
CA VAL A 67 0.95 2.65 8.94
C VAL A 67 0.43 3.37 7.71
N VAL A 68 -0.76 2.98 7.25
CA VAL A 68 -1.42 3.56 6.07
C VAL A 68 -2.62 4.39 6.53
N HIS A 69 -2.70 5.65 6.10
CA HIS A 69 -3.89 6.48 6.36
C HIS A 69 -4.32 7.31 5.14
N CYS A 70 -5.45 7.97 5.31
CA CYS A 70 -5.94 9.02 4.43
C CYS A 70 -6.73 10.01 5.29
N SER A 71 -8.02 10.18 5.02
CA SER A 71 -8.99 10.79 5.93
C SER A 71 -9.45 9.77 7.01
N ALA A 72 -10.58 9.09 6.81
CA ALA A 72 -11.10 8.08 7.73
C ALA A 72 -10.27 6.76 7.80
N GLY A 73 -9.21 6.62 6.99
CA GLY A 73 -8.34 5.44 7.00
C GLY A 73 -9.03 4.14 6.58
N VAL A 74 -9.98 4.20 5.62
CA VAL A 74 -10.77 3.03 5.18
C VAL A 74 -10.93 2.94 3.66
N GLY A 75 -11.26 4.05 2.97
CA GLY A 75 -11.38 4.10 1.50
C GLY A 75 -10.03 3.94 0.80
N ARG A 76 -9.33 5.07 0.57
CA ARG A 76 -8.01 5.09 -0.12
C ARG A 76 -6.98 4.15 0.52
N SER A 77 -6.90 4.16 1.85
CA SER A 77 -6.03 3.27 2.63
C SER A 77 -6.34 1.79 2.42
N GLY A 78 -7.62 1.40 2.45
CA GLY A 78 -8.01 0.02 2.19
C GLY A 78 -7.67 -0.42 0.77
N THR A 79 -7.84 0.47 -0.22
CA THR A 79 -7.47 0.20 -1.60
C THR A 79 -5.96 0.02 -1.77
N PHE A 80 -5.16 0.90 -1.18
CA PHE A 80 -3.69 0.79 -1.22
C PHE A 80 -3.21 -0.50 -0.54
N VAL A 81 -3.73 -0.82 0.65
CA VAL A 81 -3.40 -2.06 1.38
C VAL A 81 -3.81 -3.30 0.58
N THR A 82 -5.00 -3.28 -0.05
CA THR A 82 -5.45 -4.37 -0.95
C THR A 82 -4.47 -4.53 -2.11
N LEU A 83 -4.15 -3.45 -2.84
CA LEU A 83 -3.27 -3.52 -4.00
C LEU A 83 -1.86 -4.03 -3.62
N LEU A 84 -1.30 -3.51 -2.53
CA LEU A 84 0.00 -3.92 -2.01
C LEU A 84 0.03 -5.42 -1.64
N TRP A 85 -1.01 -5.91 -0.97
CA TRP A 85 -1.11 -7.33 -0.62
C TRP A 85 -1.27 -8.21 -1.86
N LEU A 86 -2.13 -7.83 -2.81
CA LEU A 86 -2.32 -8.59 -4.04
C LEU A 86 -1.04 -8.63 -4.90
N MET A 87 -0.28 -7.53 -4.98
CA MET A 87 1.04 -7.54 -5.62
C MET A 87 2.00 -8.52 -4.95
N GLN A 88 2.05 -8.57 -3.62
CA GLN A 88 2.86 -9.55 -2.88
C GLN A 88 2.42 -11.01 -3.09
N LEU A 89 1.12 -11.26 -3.34
CA LEU A 89 0.64 -12.59 -3.73
C LEU A 89 1.11 -12.96 -5.14
N CYS A 90 0.95 -12.06 -6.11
CA CYS A 90 1.41 -12.26 -7.49
C CYS A 90 2.91 -12.54 -7.56
N MET A 91 3.73 -11.79 -6.81
CA MET A 91 5.19 -12.00 -6.74
C MET A 91 5.60 -13.35 -6.14
N ARG A 92 4.69 -14.04 -5.45
CA ARG A 92 4.87 -15.41 -4.92
C ARG A 92 4.23 -16.49 -5.80
N GLY A 93 3.74 -16.13 -6.99
CA GLY A 93 3.02 -17.04 -7.88
C GLY A 93 1.61 -17.42 -7.40
N ILE A 94 1.05 -16.70 -6.42
CA ILE A 94 -0.28 -16.95 -5.86
C ILE A 94 -1.31 -16.12 -6.62
N GLN A 95 -2.35 -16.78 -7.15
CA GLN A 95 -3.41 -16.09 -7.89
C GLN A 95 -4.20 -15.14 -6.97
N PRO A 96 -4.31 -13.83 -7.30
CA PRO A 96 -4.99 -12.86 -6.46
C PRO A 96 -6.52 -13.01 -6.51
N ASN A 97 -7.17 -12.97 -5.34
CA ASN A 97 -8.63 -12.84 -5.24
C ASN A 97 -9.00 -11.54 -4.55
N ILE A 98 -9.39 -10.52 -5.34
CA ILE A 98 -9.68 -9.17 -4.86
C ILE A 98 -10.85 -9.17 -3.87
N LYS A 99 -11.90 -9.98 -4.12
CA LYS A 99 -13.09 -10.04 -3.26
C LYS A 99 -12.73 -10.60 -1.89
N ALA A 100 -12.03 -11.73 -1.85
CA ALA A 100 -11.59 -12.35 -0.61
C ALA A 100 -10.63 -11.45 0.19
N ALA A 101 -9.69 -10.76 -0.48
CA ALA A 101 -8.78 -9.81 0.17
C ALA A 101 -9.52 -8.64 0.82
N VAL A 102 -10.54 -8.07 0.16
CA VAL A 102 -11.35 -6.98 0.75
C VAL A 102 -12.27 -7.49 1.86
N GLU A 103 -12.80 -8.70 1.75
CA GLU A 103 -13.59 -9.33 2.82
C GLU A 103 -12.73 -9.56 4.08
N ASP A 104 -11.50 -10.08 3.93
CA ASP A 104 -10.57 -10.26 5.05
C ASP A 104 -10.11 -8.94 5.68
N LEU A 105 -9.79 -7.92 4.87
CA LEU A 105 -9.47 -6.58 5.39
C LEU A 105 -10.65 -5.96 6.17
N ARG A 106 -11.89 -6.28 5.81
CA ARG A 106 -13.09 -5.84 6.53
C ARG A 106 -13.30 -6.53 7.88
N LEU A 107 -12.75 -7.73 8.10
CA LEU A 107 -12.71 -8.37 9.41
C LEU A 107 -11.77 -7.62 10.37
N HIS A 108 -10.68 -7.06 9.85
CA HIS A 108 -9.68 -6.32 10.63
C HIS A 108 -10.05 -4.85 10.86
N ARG A 109 -10.73 -4.21 9.89
CA ARG A 109 -11.25 -2.84 10.02
C ARG A 109 -12.51 -2.68 9.17
N MET A 110 -13.63 -2.33 9.82
CA MET A 110 -14.91 -2.13 9.12
C MET A 110 -14.79 -1.08 7.99
N TYR A 111 -15.56 -1.27 6.92
CA TYR A 111 -15.63 -0.39 5.74
C TYR A 111 -14.36 -0.23 4.90
N MET A 112 -13.34 -1.09 5.06
CA MET A 112 -12.19 -1.12 4.15
C MET A 112 -12.64 -1.25 2.68
N VAL A 113 -12.10 -0.39 1.81
CA VAL A 113 -12.52 -0.18 0.41
C VAL A 113 -14.00 0.27 0.32
N GLN A 114 -14.22 1.59 0.26
CA GLN A 114 -15.56 2.20 0.45
C GLN A 114 -16.39 2.39 -0.82
N THR A 115 -15.79 2.53 -2.02
CA THR A 115 -16.51 2.98 -3.22
C THR A 115 -16.36 2.00 -4.40
N PRO A 116 -17.16 0.92 -4.45
CA PRO A 116 -17.07 -0.09 -5.51
C PRO A 116 -17.23 0.49 -6.93
N VAL A 117 -18.13 1.46 -7.09
CA VAL A 117 -18.61 1.94 -8.40
C VAL A 117 -17.56 2.74 -9.19
N GLY A 118 -16.53 3.27 -8.54
CA GLY A 118 -15.38 3.90 -9.21
C GLY A 118 -14.14 3.00 -9.26
N GLN A 119 -14.02 2.03 -8.35
CA GLN A 119 -12.80 1.25 -8.13
C GLN A 119 -12.76 -0.11 -8.85
N TYR A 120 -13.92 -0.59 -9.33
CA TYR A 120 -14.05 -1.89 -10.02
C TYR A 120 -14.57 -1.76 -11.46
N SER A 121 -14.79 -0.54 -11.94
CA SER A 121 -15.54 -0.24 -13.17
C SER A 121 -14.66 -0.07 -14.41
N HIS A 122 -13.70 -0.97 -14.61
CA HIS A 122 -13.14 -1.20 -15.94
C HIS A 122 -13.06 -2.71 -16.19
N HIS A 123 -14.05 -3.20 -16.95
CA HIS A 123 -14.03 -4.54 -17.54
C HIS A 123 -12.78 -4.74 -18.42
N SER A 124 -12.38 -6.01 -18.54
CA SER A 124 -11.48 -6.54 -19.59
C SER A 124 -10.04 -6.00 -19.63
N LEU A 125 -9.14 -6.65 -18.88
CA LEU A 125 -7.77 -6.86 -19.35
C LEU A 125 -7.81 -7.84 -20.55
N PRO A 126 -7.29 -7.51 -21.73
CA PRO A 126 -7.44 -8.32 -22.95
C PRO A 126 -6.41 -9.46 -23.07
N PHE A 127 -5.98 -10.06 -21.95
CA PHE A 127 -4.84 -10.99 -21.91
C PHE A 127 -5.11 -12.32 -21.18
N ILE A 128 -6.28 -12.93 -21.38
CA ILE A 128 -6.44 -14.40 -21.29
C ILE A 128 -7.42 -14.83 -22.38
N ASN A 129 -6.86 -15.31 -23.50
CA ASN A 129 -7.50 -16.16 -24.51
C ASN A 129 -6.39 -16.72 -25.40
N GLU A 130 -5.65 -17.69 -24.86
CA GLU A 130 -5.15 -18.93 -25.48
C GLU A 130 -4.58 -19.82 -24.37
#